data_AF-A0A819CV09-F1
#
_entry.id   AF-A0A819CV09-F1
#
_cell.length_a   1.000
_cell.length_b   1.000
_cell.length_c   1.000
_cell.angle_alpha   90.00
_cell.angle_beta   90.00
_cell.angle_gamma   90.00
#
_symmetry.space_group_name_H-M   'P 1'
#
loop_
_entity.id
_entity.type
_entity.pdbx_description
1 polymer ?
#
loop_
_entity_poly.entity_id
_entity_poly.type
_entity_poly.pdbx_seq_one_letter_code
_entity_poly.pdbx_strand_id
1 'polypeptide(L)'
;TTTTTNLTTTIAATTSSSSRYYLGIGIAFLLALTKAIQIVARKQLLITKQPPSVMNFQSTSIAFLISLIYSIIRRFWQPESYPWKWMGTAGIIIGVCHLLSTILAAKALKRENVQVIAIIGSLDIVYAVILQYIFFHQTKSLIFFLGASLIVLSAIILSIDRYLTNEQKRKSQIIHAENHEINNNV
;
A
#
# COMPACT_ATOMS: atom_id res chain seq x y z
N THR A 1 28.78 45.91 -3.15
CA THR A 1 29.47 44.71 -3.67
C THR A 1 29.19 43.55 -2.73
N THR A 2 28.04 42.87 -2.86
CA THR A 2 27.58 41.84 -1.89
C THR A 2 26.43 41.00 -2.47
N THR A 3 26.65 40.37 -3.63
CA THR A 3 25.57 39.61 -4.32
C THR A 3 26.04 38.26 -4.88
N THR A 4 27.23 37.80 -4.49
CA THR A 4 27.86 36.59 -5.06
C THR A 4 27.95 35.39 -4.11
N THR A 5 27.52 35.50 -2.84
CA THR A 5 27.66 34.41 -1.84
C THR A 5 26.45 33.47 -1.73
N ASN A 6 25.30 33.79 -2.34
CA ASN A 6 24.09 32.98 -2.20
C ASN A 6 23.94 31.87 -3.28
N LEU A 7 24.70 31.95 -4.38
CA LEU A 7 24.60 30.97 -5.47
C LEU A 7 25.41 29.69 -5.19
N THR A 8 26.50 29.79 -4.43
CA THR A 8 27.39 28.67 -4.13
C THR A 8 26.82 27.70 -3.08
N THR A 9 25.99 28.17 -2.15
CA THR A 9 25.31 27.31 -1.15
C THR A 9 24.15 26.52 -1.74
N THR A 10 23.44 27.04 -2.75
CA THR A 10 22.35 26.30 -3.41
C THR A 10 22.89 25.14 -4.27
N ILE A 11 24.04 25.33 -4.93
CA ILE A 11 24.65 24.29 -5.79
C ILE A 11 25.29 23.17 -4.96
N ALA A 12 25.87 23.49 -3.80
CA ALA A 12 26.44 22.49 -2.88
C ALA A 12 25.37 21.62 -2.17
N ALA A 13 24.15 22.15 -1.98
CA ALA A 13 23.03 21.37 -1.43
C ALA A 13 22.49 20.32 -2.44
N THR A 14 22.61 20.58 -3.73
CA THR A 14 22.20 19.64 -4.79
C THR A 14 23.12 18.42 -4.93
N THR A 15 24.42 18.54 -4.67
CA THR A 15 25.37 17.42 -4.87
C THR A 15 25.35 16.40 -3.71
N SER A 16 25.07 16.83 -2.47
CA SER A 16 24.86 15.93 -1.33
C SER A 16 23.52 15.18 -1.39
N SER A 17 22.54 15.73 -2.14
CA SER A 17 21.19 15.18 -2.30
C SER A 17 21.15 13.93 -3.18
N SER A 18 22.05 13.81 -4.16
CA SER A 18 22.06 12.72 -5.13
C SER A 18 22.23 11.34 -4.48
N SER A 19 23.15 11.19 -3.51
CA SER A 19 23.38 9.90 -2.84
C SER A 19 22.15 9.45 -2.03
N ARG A 20 21.49 10.38 -1.31
CA ARG A 20 20.28 10.08 -0.55
C ARG A 20 19.08 9.79 -1.46
N TYR A 21 19.01 10.42 -2.62
CA TYR A 21 17.98 10.18 -3.63
C TYR A 21 18.04 8.74 -4.17
N TYR A 22 19.21 8.27 -4.60
CA TYR A 22 19.37 6.90 -5.09
C TYR A 22 19.12 5.86 -3.98
N LEU A 23 19.54 6.16 -2.75
CA LEU A 23 19.27 5.31 -1.58
C LEU A 23 17.76 5.21 -1.33
N GLY A 24 17.04 6.33 -1.43
CA GLY A 24 15.57 6.35 -1.31
C GLY A 24 14.88 5.49 -2.38
N ILE A 25 15.34 5.56 -3.63
CA ILE A 25 14.82 4.71 -4.72
C ILE A 25 15.08 3.23 -4.44
N GLY A 26 16.28 2.88 -3.99
CA GLY A 26 16.63 1.50 -3.63
C GLY A 26 15.74 0.95 -2.51
N ILE A 27 15.51 1.76 -1.45
CA ILE A 27 14.60 1.39 -0.35
C ILE A 27 13.16 1.23 -0.86
N ALA A 28 12.68 2.14 -1.71
CA ALA A 28 11.33 2.08 -2.25
C ALA A 28 11.09 0.80 -3.07
N PHE A 29 12.06 0.41 -3.89
CA PHE A 29 12.01 -0.84 -4.64
C PHE A 29 11.98 -2.06 -3.72
N LEU A 30 12.85 -2.09 -2.70
CA LEU A 30 12.88 -3.18 -1.72
C LEU A 30 11.55 -3.29 -0.96
N LEU A 31 10.97 -2.16 -0.55
CA LEU A 31 9.67 -2.11 0.09
C LEU A 31 8.56 -2.67 -0.80
N ALA A 32 8.55 -2.31 -2.09
CA ALA A 32 7.58 -2.83 -3.05
C ALA A 32 7.70 -4.36 -3.20
N LEU A 33 8.93 -4.87 -3.28
CA LEU A 33 9.20 -6.31 -3.34
C LEU A 33 8.72 -7.03 -2.07
N THR A 34 9.07 -6.51 -0.89
CA THR A 34 8.63 -7.08 0.39
C THR A 34 7.09 -7.07 0.50
N LYS A 35 6.42 -6.01 0.06
CA LYS A 35 4.95 -5.94 0.03
C LYS A 35 4.33 -7.00 -0.88
N ALA A 36 4.91 -7.23 -2.06
CA ALA A 36 4.46 -8.28 -2.98
C ALA A 36 4.65 -9.69 -2.40
N ILE A 37 5.80 -9.96 -1.77
CA ILE A 37 6.04 -11.25 -1.09
C ILE A 37 5.05 -11.43 0.06
N GLN A 38 4.84 -10.38 0.86
CA GLN A 38 3.93 -10.39 1.99
C GLN A 38 2.49 -10.72 1.58
N ILE A 39 1.97 -10.14 0.49
CA ILE A 39 0.58 -10.40 0.07
C ILE A 39 0.40 -11.85 -0.42
N VAL A 40 1.38 -12.38 -1.16
CA VAL A 40 1.37 -13.78 -1.65
C VAL A 40 1.50 -14.77 -0.50
N ALA A 41 2.46 -14.55 0.41
CA ALA A 41 2.65 -15.39 1.58
C ALA A 41 1.39 -15.41 2.47
N ARG A 42 0.79 -14.23 2.73
CA ARG A 42 -0.47 -14.14 3.49
C ARG A 42 -1.60 -14.92 2.84
N LYS A 43 -1.70 -14.94 1.52
CA LYS A 43 -2.69 -15.76 0.81
C LYS A 43 -2.43 -17.25 1.04
N GLN A 44 -1.17 -17.69 0.93
CA GLN A 44 -0.81 -19.10 1.15
C GLN A 44 -1.15 -19.56 2.57
N LEU A 45 -0.82 -18.76 3.59
CA LEU A 45 -1.16 -19.08 4.98
C LEU A 45 -2.67 -19.18 5.22
N LEU A 46 -3.47 -18.33 4.56
CA LEU A 46 -4.93 -18.40 4.64
C LEU A 46 -5.52 -19.66 3.99
N ILE A 47 -4.87 -20.20 2.96
CA ILE A 47 -5.27 -21.47 2.32
C ILE A 47 -5.01 -22.65 3.28
N THR A 48 -3.91 -22.60 4.05
CA THR A 48 -3.55 -23.59 5.09
C THR A 48 -4.44 -23.51 6.36
N LYS A 49 -5.64 -22.90 6.26
CA LYS A 49 -6.66 -22.76 7.31
C LYS A 49 -6.22 -22.04 8.59
N GLN A 50 -5.11 -21.29 8.57
CA GLN A 50 -4.75 -20.51 9.76
C GLN A 50 -5.75 -19.36 9.99
N PRO A 51 -6.13 -19.11 11.26
CA PRO A 51 -7.04 -18.02 11.58
C PRO A 51 -6.39 -16.66 11.26
N PRO A 52 -7.06 -15.75 10.53
CA PRO A 52 -6.50 -14.45 10.15
C PRO A 52 -6.12 -13.58 11.37
N SER A 53 -6.76 -13.83 12.51
CA SER A 53 -6.46 -13.14 13.77
C SER A 53 -5.03 -13.39 14.25
N VAL A 54 -4.53 -14.63 14.16
CA VAL A 54 -3.18 -14.99 14.62
C VAL A 54 -2.10 -14.34 13.76
N MET A 55 -2.31 -14.32 12.44
CA MET A 55 -1.39 -13.68 11.50
C MET A 55 -1.30 -12.16 11.72
N ASN A 56 -2.45 -11.52 11.97
CA ASN A 56 -2.48 -10.10 12.31
C ASN A 56 -1.79 -9.83 13.65
N PHE A 57 -2.04 -10.66 14.66
CA PHE A 57 -1.40 -10.54 15.98
C PHE A 57 0.13 -10.62 15.90
N GLN A 58 0.67 -11.61 15.19
CA GLN A 58 2.12 -11.73 14.99
C GLN A 58 2.70 -10.50 14.27
N SER A 59 2.02 -10.03 13.22
CA SER A 59 2.44 -8.84 12.48
C SER A 59 2.43 -7.58 13.35
N THR A 60 1.42 -7.39 14.21
CA THR A 60 1.33 -6.24 15.11
C THR A 60 2.34 -6.32 16.24
N SER A 61 2.64 -7.51 16.76
CA SER A 61 3.64 -7.71 17.81
C SER A 61 5.05 -7.37 17.31
N ILE A 62 5.41 -7.80 16.10
CA ILE A 62 6.69 -7.44 15.48
C ILE A 62 6.75 -5.93 15.22
N ALA A 63 5.69 -5.32 14.70
CA ALA A 63 5.64 -3.89 14.47
C ALA A 63 5.77 -3.08 15.76
N PHE A 64 5.17 -3.54 16.85
CA PHE A 64 5.30 -2.94 18.18
C PHE A 64 6.75 -2.99 18.69
N LEU A 65 7.42 -4.14 18.55
CA LEU A 65 8.84 -4.28 18.93
C LEU A 65 9.74 -3.33 18.14
N ILE A 66 9.55 -3.24 16.82
CA ILE A 66 10.30 -2.31 15.96
C ILE A 66 10.04 -0.85 16.39
N SER A 67 8.78 -0.50 16.68
CA SER A 67 8.39 0.83 17.15
C SER A 67 9.03 1.17 18.50
N LEU A 68 9.11 0.20 19.41
CA LEU A 68 9.75 0.35 20.72
C LEU A 68 11.26 0.61 20.56
N ILE A 69 11.95 -0.19 19.74
CA ILE A 69 13.38 -0.02 19.46
C ILE A 69 13.64 1.36 18.84
N TYR A 70 12.82 1.76 17.86
CA TYR A 70 12.93 3.08 17.23
C TYR A 70 12.74 4.22 18.24
N SER A 71 11.77 4.09 19.15
CA SER A 71 11.52 5.08 20.21
C SER A 71 12.73 5.24 21.14
N ILE A 72 13.37 4.13 21.52
CA ILE A 72 14.57 4.12 22.37
C ILE A 72 15.74 4.83 21.65
N ILE A 73 16.04 4.43 20.41
CA ILE A 73 17.15 5.01 19.63
C ILE A 73 16.94 6.52 19.44
N ARG A 74 15.72 6.93 19.09
CA ARG A 74 15.41 8.34 18.88
C ARG A 74 15.57 9.17 20.15
N ARG A 75 15.20 8.62 21.31
CA ARG A 75 15.37 9.29 22.61
C ARG A 75 16.83 9.69 22.89
N PHE A 76 17.79 8.89 22.41
CA PHE A 76 19.21 9.19 22.55
C PHE A 76 19.74 10.20 21.52
N TRP A 77 19.15 10.28 20.32
CA TRP A 77 19.70 11.08 19.23
C TRP A 77 19.10 12.50 19.11
N GLN A 78 17.85 12.72 19.55
CA GLN A 78 17.16 14.01 19.46
C GLN A 78 16.35 14.31 20.75
N PRO A 79 16.90 15.09 21.69
CA PRO A 79 16.25 15.39 22.97
C PRO A 79 15.22 16.54 22.92
N GLU A 80 14.69 16.92 21.75
CA GLU A 80 13.71 18.00 21.64
C GLU A 80 12.36 17.67 22.31
N SER A 81 11.67 18.72 22.79
CA SER A 81 10.36 18.63 23.43
C SER A 81 9.30 18.13 22.45
N TYR A 82 8.92 16.87 22.63
CA TYR A 82 7.94 16.22 21.77
C TYR A 82 6.49 16.64 22.11
N PRO A 83 5.64 16.98 21.12
CA PRO A 83 4.23 17.25 21.35
C PRO A 83 3.45 15.92 21.54
N TRP A 84 3.72 15.25 22.66
CA TRP A 84 3.16 13.93 23.02
C TRP A 84 1.63 13.87 22.94
N LYS A 85 0.94 14.97 23.30
CA LYS A 85 -0.52 15.03 23.34
C LYS A 85 -1.14 14.87 21.94
N TRP A 86 -0.69 15.66 20.97
CA TRP A 86 -1.24 15.65 19.63
C TRP A 86 -0.86 14.37 18.86
N MET A 87 0.38 13.91 19.05
CA MET A 87 0.83 12.73 18.34
C MET A 87 0.33 11.41 18.93
N GLY A 88 0.06 11.38 20.24
CA GLY A 88 -0.64 10.27 20.88
C GLY A 88 -2.05 10.09 20.31
N THR A 89 -2.83 11.18 20.23
CA THR A 89 -4.19 11.12 19.68
C THR A 89 -4.20 10.77 18.20
N ALA A 90 -3.34 11.38 17.38
CA ALA A 90 -3.25 11.05 15.96
C ALA A 90 -2.76 9.60 15.73
N GLY A 91 -1.79 9.16 16.53
CA GLY A 91 -1.26 7.79 16.47
C GLY A 91 -2.31 6.73 16.81
N ILE A 92 -3.15 6.97 17.81
CA ILE A 92 -4.26 6.07 18.16
C ILE A 92 -5.26 5.97 17.01
N ILE A 93 -5.66 7.11 16.43
CA ILE A 93 -6.62 7.13 15.32
C ILE A 93 -6.06 6.38 14.10
N ILE A 94 -4.81 6.66 13.72
CA ILE A 94 -4.13 5.97 12.62
C ILE A 94 -4.01 4.47 12.91
N GLY A 95 -3.67 4.09 14.14
CA GLY A 95 -3.56 2.70 14.57
C GLY A 95 -4.89 1.95 14.47
N VAL A 96 -5.97 2.52 14.98
CA VAL A 96 -7.32 1.93 14.90
C VAL A 96 -7.77 1.79 13.44
N CYS A 97 -7.58 2.83 12.63
CA CYS A 97 -7.88 2.79 11.20
C CYS A 97 -7.06 1.70 10.48
N HIS A 98 -5.79 1.56 10.83
CA HIS A 98 -4.91 0.53 10.25
C HIS A 98 -5.34 -0.88 10.66
N LEU A 99 -5.70 -1.10 11.92
CA LEU A 99 -6.22 -2.38 12.40
C LEU A 99 -7.51 -2.76 11.67
N LEU A 100 -8.44 -1.82 11.50
CA LEU A 100 -9.67 -2.06 10.76
C LEU A 100 -9.38 -2.41 9.29
N SER A 101 -8.51 -1.64 8.64
CA SER A 101 -8.09 -1.87 7.26
C SER A 101 -7.45 -3.26 7.07
N THR A 102 -6.57 -3.68 7.98
CA THR A 102 -5.90 -4.98 7.89
C THR A 102 -6.86 -6.16 8.13
N ILE A 103 -7.87 -6.02 8.99
CA ILE A 103 -8.91 -7.03 9.18
C ILE A 103 -9.77 -7.17 7.92
N LEU A 104 -10.20 -6.04 7.33
CA LEU A 104 -10.97 -6.02 6.08
C LEU A 104 -10.16 -6.62 4.92
N ALA A 105 -8.89 -6.24 4.80
CA ALA A 105 -7.97 -6.79 3.80
C ALA A 105 -7.78 -8.30 3.96
N ALA A 106 -7.67 -8.83 5.19
CA ALA A 106 -7.58 -10.27 5.42
C ALA A 106 -8.88 -11.00 5.02
N LYS A 107 -10.05 -10.42 5.30
CA LYS A 107 -11.34 -10.95 4.86
C LYS A 107 -11.48 -10.93 3.33
N ALA A 108 -11.05 -9.85 2.68
CA ALA A 108 -11.02 -9.73 1.22
C ALA A 108 -10.08 -10.77 0.60
N LEU A 109 -8.89 -10.95 1.18
CA LEU A 109 -7.90 -11.95 0.75
C LEU A 109 -8.38 -13.38 0.87
N LYS A 110 -9.33 -13.67 1.77
CA LYS A 110 -9.97 -14.98 1.82
C LYS A 110 -10.93 -15.23 0.66
N ARG A 111 -11.63 -14.20 0.17
CA ARG A 111 -12.69 -14.32 -0.85
C ARG A 111 -12.19 -14.15 -2.28
N GLU A 112 -11.19 -13.29 -2.48
CA GLU A 112 -10.75 -12.85 -3.81
C GLU A 112 -9.35 -13.34 -4.17
N ASN A 113 -9.02 -13.33 -5.47
CA ASN A 113 -7.67 -13.63 -5.94
C ASN A 113 -6.67 -12.53 -5.53
N VAL A 114 -5.41 -12.90 -5.31
CA VAL A 114 -4.34 -11.96 -4.88
C VAL A 114 -4.20 -10.77 -5.83
N GLN A 115 -4.30 -11.03 -7.13
CA GLN A 115 -4.18 -10.02 -8.18
C GLN A 115 -5.19 -8.88 -8.01
N VAL A 116 -6.41 -9.19 -7.58
CA VAL A 116 -7.49 -8.21 -7.38
C VAL A 116 -7.16 -7.26 -6.26
N ILE A 117 -6.62 -7.82 -5.18
CA ILE A 117 -6.32 -7.06 -3.97
C ILE A 117 -5.08 -6.20 -4.22
N ALA A 118 -4.14 -6.67 -5.04
CA ALA A 118 -3.04 -5.85 -5.52
C ALA A 118 -3.53 -4.67 -6.38
N ILE A 119 -4.53 -4.88 -7.25
CA ILE A 119 -5.14 -3.80 -8.04
C ILE A 119 -5.89 -2.82 -7.12
N ILE A 120 -6.71 -3.31 -6.19
CA ILE A 120 -7.41 -2.42 -5.24
C ILE A 120 -6.41 -1.63 -4.40
N GLY A 121 -5.29 -2.24 -3.99
CA GLY A 121 -4.23 -1.57 -3.27
C GLY A 121 -3.50 -0.49 -4.06
N SER A 122 -3.53 -0.49 -5.40
CA SER A 122 -2.97 0.61 -6.18
C SER A 122 -3.86 1.87 -6.16
N LEU A 123 -5.17 1.73 -5.88
CA LEU A 123 -6.07 2.87 -5.66
C LEU A 123 -5.73 3.63 -4.38
N ASP A 124 -5.03 3.03 -3.42
CA ASP A 124 -4.61 3.73 -2.19
C ASP A 124 -3.82 5.00 -2.51
N ILE A 125 -3.02 4.99 -3.59
CA ILE A 125 -2.27 6.16 -4.06
C ILE A 125 -3.24 7.27 -4.46
N VAL A 126 -4.28 6.95 -5.24
CA VAL A 126 -5.29 7.91 -5.70
C VAL A 126 -6.04 8.51 -4.50
N TYR A 127 -6.46 7.68 -3.55
CA TYR A 127 -7.13 8.15 -2.34
C TYR A 127 -6.22 9.03 -1.48
N ALA A 128 -4.94 8.67 -1.34
CA ALA A 128 -3.97 9.49 -0.61
C ALA A 128 -3.82 10.87 -1.25
N VAL A 129 -3.79 10.95 -2.58
CA VAL A 129 -3.75 12.21 -3.32
C VAL A 129 -4.98 13.07 -3.06
N ILE A 130 -6.18 12.49 -3.16
CA ILE A 130 -7.45 13.21 -2.94
C ILE A 130 -7.53 13.73 -1.50
N LEU A 131 -7.19 12.88 -0.53
CA LEU A 131 -7.15 13.25 0.88
C LEU A 131 -6.12 14.36 1.14
N GLN A 132 -4.94 14.29 0.51
CA GLN A 132 -3.92 15.32 0.65
C GLN A 132 -4.42 16.68 0.14
N TYR A 133 -5.14 16.70 -0.99
CA TYR A 133 -5.75 17.91 -1.52
C TYR A 133 -6.79 18.50 -0.56
N ILE A 134 -7.69 17.67 -0.03
CA ILE A 134 -8.75 18.09 0.90
C ILE A 134 -8.19 18.63 2.22
N PHE A 135 -7.23 17.92 2.83
CA PHE A 135 -6.72 18.30 4.16
C PHE A 135 -5.70 19.43 4.11
N PHE A 136 -4.74 19.38 3.17
CA PHE A 136 -3.62 20.32 3.15
C PHE A 136 -3.84 21.51 2.21
N HIS A 137 -4.92 21.52 1.42
CA HIS A 137 -5.26 22.57 0.45
C HIS A 137 -4.10 22.94 -0.50
N GLN A 138 -3.11 22.05 -0.65
CA GLN A 138 -1.95 22.28 -1.50
C GLN A 138 -2.30 21.92 -2.93
N THR A 139 -2.37 22.93 -3.80
CA THR A 139 -2.52 22.75 -5.23
C THR A 139 -1.23 22.14 -5.80
N LYS A 140 -1.31 20.93 -6.35
CA LYS A 140 -0.19 20.28 -7.04
C LYS A 140 -0.15 20.69 -8.51
N SER A 141 1.04 20.56 -9.10
CA SER A 141 1.30 20.76 -10.54
C SER A 141 0.37 19.90 -11.42
N LEU A 142 0.03 20.39 -12.62
CA LEU A 142 -0.75 19.65 -13.63
C LEU A 142 -0.16 18.26 -13.96
N ILE A 143 1.16 18.09 -13.86
CA ILE A 143 1.83 16.80 -14.13
C ILE A 143 1.36 15.70 -13.16
N PHE A 144 0.98 16.09 -11.96
CA PHE A 144 0.54 15.17 -10.91
C PHE A 144 -0.89 14.69 -11.17
N PHE A 145 -1.76 15.56 -11.70
CA PHE A 145 -3.10 15.16 -12.14
C PHE A 145 -3.04 14.15 -13.31
N LEU A 146 -2.08 14.33 -14.23
CA LEU A 146 -1.86 13.38 -15.31
C LEU A 146 -1.45 12.00 -14.76
N GLY A 147 -0.53 11.96 -13.79
CA GLY A 147 -0.11 10.73 -13.13
C GLY A 147 -1.27 10.04 -12.38
N ALA A 148 -2.07 10.80 -11.63
CA ALA A 148 -3.23 10.28 -10.93
C ALA A 148 -4.29 9.71 -11.90
N SER A 149 -4.57 10.43 -12.99
CA SER A 149 -5.50 9.97 -14.04
C SER A 149 -5.01 8.67 -14.69
N LEU A 150 -3.71 8.51 -14.91
CA LEU A 150 -3.13 7.30 -15.48
C LEU A 150 -3.30 6.09 -14.55
N ILE A 151 -3.13 6.28 -13.24
CA ILE A 151 -3.35 5.22 -12.23
C ILE A 151 -4.83 4.80 -12.23
N VAL A 152 -5.75 5.77 -12.23
CA VAL A 152 -7.20 5.50 -12.28
C VAL A 152 -7.58 4.77 -13.57
N LEU A 153 -7.06 5.21 -14.72
CA LEU A 153 -7.33 4.57 -16.01
C LEU A 153 -6.84 3.12 -16.03
N SER A 154 -5.62 2.87 -15.52
CA SER A 154 -5.06 1.52 -15.40
C SER A 154 -5.95 0.63 -14.53
N ALA A 155 -6.40 1.13 -13.38
CA ALA A 155 -7.32 0.40 -12.51
C ALA A 155 -8.64 0.04 -13.21
N ILE A 156 -9.23 0.97 -13.98
CA ILE A 156 -10.47 0.73 -14.73
C ILE A 156 -10.28 -0.35 -15.79
N ILE A 157 -9.21 -0.26 -16.59
CA ILE A 157 -8.92 -1.25 -17.64
C ILE A 157 -8.79 -2.65 -17.04
N LEU A 158 -8.02 -2.77 -15.95
CA LEU A 158 -7.82 -4.04 -15.24
C LEU A 158 -9.13 -4.57 -14.63
N SER A 159 -9.98 -3.71 -14.09
CA SER A 159 -11.30 -4.11 -13.58
C SER A 159 -12.21 -4.66 -14.67
N ILE A 160 -12.20 -4.05 -15.87
CA ILE A 160 -13.00 -4.49 -17.02
C ILE A 160 -12.50 -5.83 -17.56
N ASP A 161 -11.20 -5.96 -17.81
CA ASP A 161 -10.58 -7.21 -18.29
C ASP A 161 -10.92 -8.40 -17.39
N ARG A 162 -10.89 -8.17 -16.07
CA ARG A 162 -11.25 -9.18 -15.10
C ARG A 162 -12.75 -9.52 -15.11
N TYR A 163 -13.62 -8.51 -15.25
CA TYR A 163 -15.07 -8.74 -15.35
C TYR A 163 -15.40 -9.65 -16.54
N LEU A 164 -14.77 -9.39 -17.69
CA LEU A 164 -14.92 -10.21 -18.90
C LEU A 164 -14.38 -11.63 -18.71
N THR A 165 -13.19 -11.77 -18.11
CA THR A 165 -12.58 -13.09 -17.84
C THR A 165 -13.42 -13.94 -16.88
N ASN A 166 -14.03 -13.32 -15.85
CA ASN A 166 -14.89 -14.04 -14.91
C ASN A 166 -16.20 -14.50 -15.56
N GLU A 167 -16.81 -13.68 -16.41
CA GLU A 167 -18.00 -14.05 -17.20
C GLU A 167 -17.68 -15.23 -18.14
N GLN A 168 -16.52 -15.22 -18.81
CA GLN A 168 -16.09 -16.33 -19.64
C GLN A 168 -15.92 -17.64 -18.85
N LYS A 169 -15.25 -17.60 -17.69
CA LYS A 169 -15.10 -18.78 -16.83
C LYS A 169 -16.45 -19.33 -16.35
N ARG A 170 -17.41 -18.46 -16.01
CA ARG A 170 -18.75 -18.89 -15.59
C ARG A 170 -19.49 -19.58 -16.73
N LYS A 171 -19.44 -19.01 -17.93
CA LYS A 171 -20.05 -19.62 -19.13
C LYS A 171 -19.44 -20.97 -19.47
N SER A 172 -18.10 -21.11 -19.44
CA SER A 172 -17.43 -22.38 -19.67
C SER A 172 -17.80 -23.46 -18.64
N GLN A 173 -17.97 -23.09 -17.36
CA GLN A 173 -18.38 -24.04 -16.32
C GLN A 173 -19.82 -24.53 -16.50
N ILE A 174 -20.74 -23.64 -16.88
CA ILE A 174 -22.13 -24.01 -17.16
C ILE A 174 -22.21 -24.99 -18.33
N ILE A 175 -21.51 -24.69 -19.43
CA ILE A 175 -21.45 -25.58 -20.61
C ILE A 175 -20.85 -26.94 -20.23
N HIS A 176 -19.80 -26.97 -19.40
CA HIS A 176 -19.20 -28.24 -18.95
C HIS A 176 -20.13 -29.07 -18.06
N ALA A 177 -20.92 -28.42 -17.19
CA ALA A 177 -21.91 -29.09 -16.35
C ALA A 177 -23.06 -29.67 -17.19
N GLU A 178 -23.58 -28.90 -18.15
CA GLU A 178 -24.63 -29.33 -19.07
C GLU A 178 -24.20 -30.55 -19.90
N ASN A 179 -22.99 -30.53 -20.46
CA ASN A 179 -22.44 -31.68 -21.18
C ASN A 179 -22.29 -32.94 -20.30
N HIS A 180 -22.05 -32.78 -19.00
CA HIS A 180 -21.90 -33.89 -18.07
C HIS A 180 -23.24 -34.53 -17.68
N GLU A 181 -24.32 -33.74 -17.61
CA GLU A 181 -25.69 -34.25 -17.41
C GLU A 181 -26.21 -34.99 -18.65
N ILE A 182 -25.95 -34.45 -19.85
CA ILE A 182 -26.35 -35.10 -21.11
C ILE A 182 -25.69 -36.48 -21.23
N ASN A 183 -24.39 -36.59 -20.91
CA ASN A 183 -23.65 -37.85 -21.05
C ASN A 183 -24.00 -38.91 -19.98
N ASN A 184 -24.64 -38.53 -18.87
CA ASN A 184 -25.10 -39.47 -17.83
C ASN A 184 -26.53 -39.99 -18.09
N ASN A 185 -27.28 -39.35 -18.97
CA ASN A 185 -28.68 -39.70 -19.32
C ASN A 185 -28.80 -40.51 -20.62
N VAL A 186 -27.67 -40.87 -21.24
CA VAL A 186 -27.56 -41.74 -22.43
C VAL A 186 -26.93 -43.06 -22.03
#